data_AF-A0A3A9EXJ2-F1
#
_entry.id   AF-A0A3A9EXJ2-F1
#
_cell.length_a   1.000
_cell.length_b   1.000
_cell.length_c   1.000
_cell.angle_alpha   90.00
_cell.angle_beta   90.00
_cell.angle_gamma   90.00
#
_symmetry.space_group_name_H-M   'P 1'
#
loop_
_entity.id
_entity.type
_entity.pdbx_description
1 polymer ?
#
loop_
_entity_poly.entity_id
_entity_poly.type
_entity_poly.pdbx_seq_one_letter_code
_entity_poly.pdbx_strand_id
1 'polypeptide(L)'
;MLEVNMICSRNNIKASWLHVSDLHVFPEADTTLMLDDYVELAKIISPEFLVVTGDFRHKRYETNFSLARDYLEMLISIFSINKQDVFLLPGNHDVDYYDGRADAISDICLRSEEGHYNVYSKYQLSKGFCDYNDFVREFYRGTDVVDSRIIDPSGVHCVAWNNLINILVVNTALISDGENHNQILDINALSQCQIDFTLFNLEDIRPGYAHYKKIDKLNETLCSLLNELKFDRELCRQVAVSIVTYSRFASVRYDFLDCEALDIQSCRCTIEKAETAMGDGLRTSLAQLDEMQNDLRNADNDYYTPILVFMTDGTPTDAPRTEFAQVRERVQNGKLFLFPLGIGKGTDMARLRDMFPMGKVPPMFSERYKMIEPEDYETIFKEIKDHVRRKQSVMVSEGNSIQSTPVVKDNNVNNNQTGESIMYRLLAELA
;
A
#
# COMPACT_ATOMS: atom_id res chain seq x y z
N MET A 1 -6.77 -7.81 -10.97
CA MET A 1 -5.84 -7.74 -9.80
C MET A 1 -5.12 -9.08 -9.67
N LEU A 2 -3.83 -9.14 -9.37
CA LEU A 2 -3.09 -10.40 -9.18
C LEU A 2 -2.64 -10.53 -7.72
N GLU A 3 -2.92 -11.66 -7.07
CA GLU A 3 -2.57 -11.96 -5.68
C GLU A 3 -1.84 -13.30 -5.57
N VAL A 4 -0.68 -13.33 -4.88
CA VAL A 4 0.02 -14.56 -4.54
C VAL A 4 -0.26 -14.88 -3.08
N ASN A 5 -0.68 -16.11 -2.81
CA ASN A 5 -1.13 -16.53 -1.49
C ASN A 5 -0.51 -17.86 -1.09
N MET A 6 -0.31 -18.08 0.22
CA MET A 6 0.32 -19.30 0.74
C MET A 6 -0.25 -19.69 2.10
N ILE A 7 -0.37 -21.00 2.34
CA ILE A 7 -0.55 -21.61 3.67
C ILE A 7 0.80 -22.16 4.11
N CYS A 8 1.25 -21.81 5.31
CA CYS A 8 2.54 -22.24 5.84
C CYS A 8 2.41 -22.83 7.25
N SER A 9 3.10 -23.94 7.53
CA SER A 9 3.32 -24.40 8.91
C SER A 9 4.80 -24.40 9.25
N ARG A 10 5.20 -23.71 10.33
CA ARG A 10 6.56 -23.73 10.92
C ARG A 10 7.70 -23.85 9.88
N ASN A 11 7.67 -23.00 8.85
CA ASN A 11 8.65 -22.84 7.76
C ASN A 11 8.48 -23.74 6.51
N ASN A 12 7.46 -24.58 6.41
CA ASN A 12 7.10 -25.28 5.16
C ASN A 12 5.83 -24.70 4.54
N ILE A 13 5.87 -24.43 3.22
CA ILE A 13 4.68 -24.12 2.42
C ILE A 13 3.87 -25.41 2.31
N LYS A 14 2.61 -25.37 2.76
CA LYS A 14 1.63 -26.46 2.64
C LYS A 14 0.76 -26.32 1.39
N ALA A 15 0.55 -25.08 0.96
CA ALA A 15 -0.19 -24.75 -0.25
C ALA A 15 0.25 -23.37 -0.74
N SER A 16 0.41 -23.16 -2.04
CA SER A 16 0.55 -21.82 -2.65
C SER A 16 -0.45 -21.65 -3.79
N TRP A 17 -0.98 -20.44 -3.99
CA TRP A 17 -1.84 -20.15 -5.13
C TRP A 17 -1.67 -18.76 -5.68
N LEU A 18 -2.01 -18.65 -6.96
CA LEU A 18 -2.18 -17.39 -7.65
C LEU A 18 -3.68 -17.09 -7.72
N HIS A 19 -4.09 -15.85 -7.43
CA HIS A 19 -5.45 -15.38 -7.58
C HIS A 19 -5.48 -14.21 -8.55
N VAL A 20 -6.28 -14.31 -9.61
CA VAL A 20 -6.45 -13.27 -10.61
C VAL A 20 -7.90 -12.79 -10.60
N SER A 21 -8.12 -11.51 -10.30
CA SER A 21 -9.44 -10.89 -10.38
C SER A 21 -9.61 -10.10 -11.68
N ASP A 22 -10.83 -10.08 -12.21
CA ASP A 22 -11.33 -9.15 -13.24
C ASP A 22 -10.40 -9.10 -14.45
N LEU A 23 -10.26 -10.24 -15.13
CA LEU A 23 -9.40 -10.38 -16.30
C LEU A 23 -9.67 -9.29 -17.35
N HIS A 24 -10.95 -8.98 -17.60
CA HIS A 24 -11.37 -7.96 -18.56
C HIS A 24 -10.55 -8.02 -19.86
N VAL A 25 -10.41 -9.21 -20.47
CA VAL A 25 -9.60 -9.32 -21.68
C VAL A 25 -10.40 -8.77 -22.86
N PHE A 26 -9.89 -7.71 -23.50
CA PHE A 26 -10.48 -7.11 -24.70
C PHE A 26 -9.38 -6.75 -25.72
N PRO A 27 -9.71 -6.67 -27.03
CA PRO A 27 -8.71 -6.57 -28.11
C PRO A 27 -7.75 -5.38 -28.01
N GLU A 28 -8.19 -4.26 -27.43
CA GLU A 28 -7.39 -3.05 -27.26
C GLU A 28 -6.57 -3.02 -25.96
N ALA A 29 -6.73 -4.02 -25.08
CA ALA A 29 -5.89 -4.15 -23.90
C ALA A 29 -4.52 -4.71 -24.32
N ASP A 30 -3.46 -3.93 -24.14
CA ASP A 30 -2.10 -4.45 -24.31
C ASP A 30 -1.74 -5.35 -23.12
N THR A 31 -2.07 -6.63 -23.25
CA THR A 31 -1.78 -7.65 -22.22
C THR A 31 -0.35 -8.15 -22.29
N THR A 32 0.46 -7.73 -23.28
CA THR A 32 1.83 -8.26 -23.47
C THR A 32 2.77 -7.85 -22.35
N LEU A 33 2.72 -6.59 -21.93
CA LEU A 33 3.51 -6.09 -20.79
C LEU A 33 3.19 -6.84 -19.48
N MET A 34 1.91 -7.17 -19.25
CA MET A 34 1.52 -7.96 -18.07
C MET A 34 2.03 -9.41 -18.12
N LEU A 35 2.09 -10.01 -19.30
CA LEU A 35 2.57 -11.38 -19.47
C LEU A 35 4.08 -11.48 -19.23
N ASP A 36 4.85 -10.50 -19.69
CA ASP A 36 6.29 -10.42 -19.41
C ASP A 36 6.56 -10.31 -17.90
N ASP A 37 5.80 -9.47 -17.19
CA ASP A 37 5.86 -9.37 -15.74
C ASP A 37 5.55 -10.71 -15.05
N TYR A 38 4.59 -11.47 -15.58
CA TYR A 38 4.26 -12.80 -15.05
C TYR A 38 5.35 -13.84 -15.33
N VAL A 39 6.04 -13.75 -16.47
CA VAL A 39 7.20 -14.59 -16.77
C VAL A 39 8.33 -14.33 -15.78
N GLU A 40 8.61 -13.06 -15.45
CA GLU A 40 9.59 -12.72 -14.42
C GLU A 40 9.13 -13.18 -13.03
N LEU A 41 7.84 -12.99 -12.71
CA LEU A 41 7.27 -13.43 -11.44
C LEU A 41 7.36 -14.96 -11.28
N ALA A 42 7.11 -15.74 -12.33
CA ALA A 42 7.22 -17.19 -12.34
C ALA A 42 8.65 -17.71 -12.06
N LYS A 43 9.68 -16.87 -12.16
CA LYS A 43 11.05 -17.22 -11.73
C LYS A 43 11.23 -17.14 -10.22
N ILE A 44 10.35 -16.40 -9.54
CA ILE A 44 10.42 -16.08 -8.11
C ILE A 44 9.43 -16.93 -7.31
N ILE A 45 8.24 -17.18 -7.89
CA ILE A 45 7.16 -17.93 -7.24
C ILE A 45 6.81 -19.18 -8.04
N SER A 46 6.30 -20.18 -7.34
CA SER A 46 5.73 -21.38 -7.93
C SER A 46 4.40 -21.69 -7.22
N PRO A 47 3.27 -21.15 -7.72
CA PRO A 47 1.95 -21.44 -7.18
C PRO A 47 1.54 -22.88 -7.53
N GLU A 48 0.88 -23.57 -6.59
CA GLU A 48 0.37 -24.93 -6.79
C GLU A 48 -1.03 -24.96 -7.43
N PHE A 49 -1.82 -23.90 -7.27
CA PHE A 49 -3.12 -23.76 -7.92
C PHE A 49 -3.43 -22.31 -8.33
N LEU A 50 -4.41 -22.12 -9.22
CA LEU A 50 -4.85 -20.83 -9.73
C LEU A 50 -6.33 -20.62 -9.40
N VAL A 51 -6.66 -19.45 -8.86
CA VAL A 51 -8.02 -18.98 -8.68
C VAL A 51 -8.24 -17.80 -9.60
N VAL A 52 -9.32 -17.77 -10.36
CA VAL A 52 -9.68 -16.63 -11.21
C VAL A 52 -11.11 -16.22 -10.93
N THR A 53 -11.31 -14.96 -10.55
CA THR A 53 -12.61 -14.44 -10.12
C THR A 53 -13.00 -13.19 -10.88
N GLY A 54 -14.30 -12.92 -10.99
CA GLY A 54 -14.78 -11.67 -11.57
C GLY A 54 -14.78 -11.72 -13.09
N ASP A 55 -14.75 -10.55 -13.73
CA ASP A 55 -15.13 -10.38 -15.13
C ASP A 55 -14.12 -11.02 -16.10
N PHE A 56 -14.50 -12.13 -16.75
CA PHE A 56 -13.69 -12.80 -17.78
C PHE A 56 -13.79 -12.07 -19.12
N ARG A 57 -14.96 -11.53 -19.44
CA ARG A 57 -15.21 -10.71 -20.63
C ARG A 57 -15.57 -9.28 -20.26
N HIS A 58 -15.40 -8.36 -21.20
CA HIS A 58 -15.84 -6.97 -21.04
C HIS A 58 -17.12 -6.71 -21.85
N LYS A 59 -18.24 -6.40 -21.18
CA LYS A 59 -19.56 -6.18 -21.83
C LYS A 59 -19.55 -5.11 -22.90
N ARG A 60 -18.93 -3.95 -22.63
CA ARG A 60 -18.83 -2.83 -23.59
C ARG A 60 -18.20 -3.18 -24.94
N TYR A 61 -17.28 -4.14 -24.96
CA TYR A 61 -16.53 -4.52 -26.17
C TYR A 61 -17.12 -5.78 -26.85
N GLU A 62 -18.28 -6.27 -26.38
CA GLU A 62 -18.98 -7.43 -26.92
C GLU A 62 -18.06 -8.66 -27.10
N THR A 63 -17.11 -8.79 -26.18
CA THR A 63 -16.12 -9.87 -26.21
C THR A 63 -16.76 -11.21 -25.83
N ASN A 64 -16.33 -12.28 -26.50
CA ASN A 64 -16.66 -13.64 -26.09
C ASN A 64 -15.59 -14.17 -25.11
N PHE A 65 -15.81 -15.37 -24.57
CA PHE A 65 -14.88 -15.99 -23.63
C PHE A 65 -13.59 -16.54 -24.28
N SER A 66 -13.38 -16.44 -25.60
CA SER A 66 -12.18 -17.01 -26.23
C SER A 66 -10.91 -16.27 -25.83
N LEU A 67 -10.97 -14.93 -25.71
CA LEU A 67 -9.84 -14.13 -25.25
C LEU A 67 -9.44 -14.49 -23.81
N ALA A 68 -10.44 -14.64 -22.94
CA ALA A 68 -10.23 -15.06 -21.57
C ALA A 68 -9.62 -16.47 -21.51
N ARG A 69 -10.13 -17.41 -22.32
CA ARG A 69 -9.58 -18.77 -22.43
C ARG A 69 -8.11 -18.72 -22.85
N ASP A 70 -7.79 -18.03 -23.93
CA ASP A 70 -6.43 -18.01 -24.46
C ASP A 70 -5.46 -17.37 -23.45
N TYR A 71 -5.90 -16.33 -22.74
CA TYR A 71 -5.13 -15.73 -21.65
C TYR A 71 -4.91 -16.68 -20.46
N LEU A 72 -5.93 -17.44 -20.06
CA LEU A 72 -5.79 -18.46 -19.01
C LEU A 72 -4.79 -19.55 -19.40
N GLU A 73 -4.82 -20.03 -20.64
CA GLU A 73 -3.85 -21.03 -21.12
C GLU A 73 -2.41 -20.49 -21.03
N MET A 74 -2.20 -19.21 -21.35
CA MET A 74 -0.89 -18.57 -21.19
C MET A 74 -0.46 -18.50 -19.73
N LEU A 75 -1.34 -18.09 -18.81
CA LEU A 75 -1.05 -18.05 -17.37
C LEU A 75 -0.68 -19.43 -16.82
N ILE A 76 -1.47 -20.44 -17.16
CA ILE A 76 -1.27 -21.83 -16.76
C ILE A 76 0.09 -22.33 -17.27
N SER A 77 0.44 -21.99 -18.52
CA SER A 77 1.74 -22.30 -19.08
C SER A 77 2.90 -21.56 -18.40
N ILE A 78 2.76 -20.27 -18.08
CA ILE A 78 3.79 -19.46 -17.43
C ILE A 78 4.13 -20.01 -16.05
N PHE A 79 3.10 -20.31 -15.24
CA PHE A 79 3.28 -20.78 -13.87
C PHE A 79 3.37 -22.31 -13.75
N SER A 80 3.30 -23.03 -14.88
CA SER A 80 3.33 -24.51 -14.92
C SER A 80 2.26 -25.16 -14.03
N ILE A 81 1.04 -24.60 -14.03
CA ILE A 81 -0.10 -25.09 -13.26
C ILE A 81 -0.86 -26.14 -14.08
N ASN A 82 -1.42 -27.17 -13.46
CA ASN A 82 -2.32 -28.07 -14.18
C ASN A 82 -3.74 -27.51 -14.22
N LYS A 83 -4.47 -27.71 -15.33
CA LYS A 83 -5.85 -27.24 -15.45
C LYS A 83 -6.77 -27.71 -14.31
N GLN A 84 -6.56 -28.92 -13.79
CA GLN A 84 -7.32 -29.46 -12.66
C GLN A 84 -7.15 -28.65 -11.35
N ASP A 85 -6.07 -27.90 -11.25
CA ASP A 85 -5.71 -27.02 -10.14
C ASP A 85 -6.10 -25.57 -10.45
N VAL A 86 -7.04 -25.35 -11.36
CA VAL A 86 -7.62 -24.03 -11.64
C VAL A 86 -9.04 -23.99 -11.03
N PHE A 87 -9.45 -22.81 -10.57
CA PHE A 87 -10.77 -22.54 -10.00
C PHE A 87 -11.29 -21.23 -10.59
N LEU A 88 -12.48 -21.24 -11.17
CA LEU A 88 -13.05 -20.11 -11.92
C LEU A 88 -14.34 -19.65 -11.25
N LEU A 89 -14.55 -18.34 -11.13
CA LEU A 89 -15.76 -17.74 -10.57
C LEU A 89 -16.20 -16.50 -11.38
N PRO A 90 -17.41 -16.45 -11.94
CA PRO A 90 -17.83 -15.37 -12.83
C PRO A 90 -18.02 -14.03 -12.12
N GLY A 91 -17.95 -12.95 -12.89
CA GLY A 91 -18.33 -11.59 -12.50
C GLY A 91 -19.64 -11.10 -13.14
N ASN A 92 -19.93 -9.82 -12.94
CA ASN A 92 -21.14 -9.16 -13.45
C ASN A 92 -21.10 -8.89 -14.96
N HIS A 93 -19.94 -8.94 -15.60
CA HIS A 93 -19.84 -8.87 -17.06
C HIS A 93 -20.02 -10.23 -17.74
N ASP A 94 -19.98 -11.31 -16.97
CA ASP A 94 -20.14 -12.67 -17.49
C ASP A 94 -21.61 -13.12 -17.57
N VAL A 95 -22.56 -12.32 -17.06
CA VAL A 95 -24.00 -12.60 -17.16
C VAL A 95 -24.64 -12.04 -18.44
N ASP A 96 -25.34 -12.91 -19.17
CA ASP A 96 -26.18 -12.63 -20.32
C ASP A 96 -27.60 -12.19 -19.96
N TYR A 97 -28.23 -11.52 -20.91
CA TYR A 97 -29.65 -11.23 -20.88
C TYR A 97 -30.49 -12.49 -21.15
N TYR A 98 -31.60 -12.65 -20.44
CA TYR A 98 -32.66 -13.58 -20.81
C TYR A 98 -34.03 -13.01 -20.43
N ASP A 99 -35.06 -13.48 -21.13
CA ASP A 99 -36.44 -13.01 -20.93
C ASP A 99 -36.95 -13.26 -19.50
N GLY A 100 -37.55 -12.24 -18.89
CA GLY A 100 -38.02 -12.27 -17.50
C GLY A 100 -36.93 -12.09 -16.43
N ARG A 101 -35.65 -11.88 -16.80
CA ARG A 101 -34.58 -11.62 -15.81
C ARG A 101 -34.80 -10.32 -15.04
N ALA A 102 -35.12 -9.23 -15.72
CA ALA A 102 -35.31 -7.92 -15.09
C ALA A 102 -36.47 -7.94 -14.07
N ASP A 103 -37.58 -8.56 -14.44
CA ASP A 103 -38.73 -8.73 -13.54
C ASP A 103 -38.38 -9.59 -12.33
N ALA A 104 -37.58 -10.66 -12.52
CA ALA A 104 -37.09 -11.49 -11.43
C ALA A 104 -36.21 -10.69 -10.46
N ILE A 105 -35.27 -9.89 -10.97
CA ILE A 105 -34.39 -9.06 -10.15
C ILE A 105 -35.21 -8.01 -9.38
N SER A 106 -36.16 -7.35 -10.04
CA SER A 106 -37.04 -6.37 -9.42
C SER A 106 -37.85 -6.97 -8.26
N ASP A 107 -38.49 -8.15 -8.45
CA ASP A 107 -39.21 -8.81 -7.36
C ASP A 107 -38.25 -9.27 -6.25
N ILE A 108 -37.07 -9.82 -6.59
CA ILE A 108 -36.09 -10.23 -5.58
C ILE A 108 -35.68 -9.06 -4.70
N CYS A 109 -35.35 -7.91 -5.29
CA CYS A 109 -34.96 -6.71 -4.55
C CYS A 109 -36.09 -6.24 -3.63
N LEU A 110 -37.31 -6.09 -4.16
CA LEU A 110 -38.48 -5.67 -3.40
C LEU A 110 -38.78 -6.61 -2.21
N ARG A 111 -38.81 -7.92 -2.47
CA ARG A 111 -39.12 -8.94 -1.45
C ARG A 111 -38.02 -9.08 -0.41
N SER A 112 -36.77 -8.83 -0.79
CA SER A 112 -35.64 -8.84 0.16
C SER A 112 -35.76 -7.70 1.17
N GLU A 113 -36.23 -6.52 0.76
CA GLU A 113 -36.53 -5.40 1.68
C GLU A 113 -37.68 -5.74 2.66
N GLU A 114 -38.63 -6.58 2.24
CA GLU A 114 -39.69 -7.12 3.10
C GLU A 114 -39.20 -8.24 4.05
N GLY A 115 -37.91 -8.60 4.00
CA GLY A 115 -37.30 -9.66 4.82
C GLY A 115 -37.42 -11.07 4.23
N HIS A 116 -37.84 -11.20 2.97
CA HIS A 116 -37.97 -12.50 2.28
C HIS A 116 -36.70 -12.87 1.51
N TYR A 117 -35.58 -13.10 2.22
CA TYR A 117 -34.26 -13.30 1.60
C TYR A 117 -34.13 -14.53 0.68
N ASN A 118 -34.99 -15.54 0.82
CA ASN A 118 -34.94 -16.76 0.00
C ASN A 118 -35.77 -16.69 -1.29
N VAL A 119 -36.35 -15.53 -1.60
CA VAL A 119 -37.20 -15.33 -2.78
C VAL A 119 -36.50 -15.69 -4.11
N TYR A 120 -35.18 -15.51 -4.18
CA TYR A 120 -34.37 -15.81 -5.37
C TYR A 120 -34.53 -17.26 -5.87
N SER A 121 -34.77 -18.21 -4.95
CA SER A 121 -34.90 -19.64 -5.27
C SER A 121 -36.06 -19.99 -6.22
N LYS A 122 -37.02 -19.07 -6.38
CA LYS A 122 -38.14 -19.20 -7.32
C LYS A 122 -37.73 -18.95 -8.77
N TYR A 123 -36.57 -18.34 -8.98
CA TYR A 123 -36.11 -17.85 -10.28
C TYR A 123 -34.91 -18.65 -10.77
N GLN A 124 -34.83 -18.82 -12.09
CA GLN A 124 -33.72 -19.53 -12.74
C GLN A 124 -32.60 -18.55 -13.13
N LEU A 125 -31.99 -17.90 -12.13
CA LEU A 125 -30.97 -16.87 -12.32
C LEU A 125 -29.71 -17.38 -13.04
N SER A 126 -29.38 -18.67 -12.87
CA SER A 126 -28.25 -19.34 -13.52
C SER A 126 -28.35 -19.37 -15.04
N LYS A 127 -29.55 -19.17 -15.62
CA LYS A 127 -29.73 -19.01 -17.08
C LYS A 127 -28.94 -17.83 -17.64
N GLY A 128 -28.70 -16.81 -16.82
CA GLY A 128 -27.86 -15.68 -17.21
C GLY A 128 -26.40 -16.07 -17.41
N PHE A 129 -25.94 -17.22 -16.92
CA PHE A 129 -24.53 -17.63 -17.01
C PHE A 129 -24.32 -18.79 -17.97
N CYS A 130 -25.23 -19.01 -18.94
CA CYS A 130 -25.10 -20.12 -19.90
C CYS A 130 -23.77 -20.08 -20.66
N ASP A 131 -23.40 -18.95 -21.24
CA ASP A 131 -22.16 -18.82 -22.02
C ASP A 131 -20.93 -19.02 -21.12
N TYR A 132 -20.95 -18.48 -19.90
CA TYR A 132 -19.90 -18.70 -18.90
C TYR A 132 -19.79 -20.19 -18.54
N ASN A 133 -20.91 -20.85 -18.27
CA ASN A 133 -20.93 -22.27 -17.91
C ASN A 133 -20.36 -23.14 -19.04
N ASP A 134 -20.70 -22.83 -20.29
CA ASP A 134 -20.18 -23.55 -21.45
C ASP A 134 -18.68 -23.30 -21.65
N PHE A 135 -18.23 -22.06 -21.45
CA PHE A 135 -16.80 -21.73 -21.42
C PHE A 135 -16.04 -22.55 -20.37
N VAL A 136 -16.54 -22.63 -19.13
CA VAL A 136 -15.87 -23.39 -18.06
C VAL A 136 -15.81 -24.88 -18.40
N ARG A 137 -16.91 -25.46 -18.90
CA ARG A 137 -16.93 -26.87 -19.33
C ARG A 137 -15.95 -27.14 -20.46
N GLU A 138 -15.84 -26.23 -21.41
CA GLU A 138 -14.87 -26.32 -22.50
C GLU A 138 -13.44 -26.21 -21.99
N PHE A 139 -13.17 -25.29 -21.06
CA PHE A 139 -11.86 -25.10 -20.46
C PHE A 139 -11.31 -26.38 -19.80
N TYR A 140 -12.17 -27.10 -19.05
CA TYR A 140 -11.82 -28.38 -18.42
C TYR A 140 -11.92 -29.61 -19.33
N ARG A 141 -12.30 -29.45 -20.61
CA ARG A 141 -12.44 -30.57 -21.54
C ARG A 141 -11.11 -31.33 -21.65
N GLY A 142 -11.17 -32.65 -21.47
CA GLY A 142 -10.00 -33.52 -21.55
C GLY A 142 -9.16 -33.58 -20.26
N THR A 143 -9.64 -32.99 -19.17
CA THR A 143 -9.07 -33.16 -17.82
C THR A 143 -9.87 -34.20 -17.02
N ASP A 144 -9.36 -34.60 -15.85
CA ASP A 144 -10.03 -35.52 -14.93
C ASP A 144 -11.07 -34.84 -14.01
N VAL A 145 -11.34 -33.53 -14.21
CA VAL A 145 -12.32 -32.79 -13.42
C VAL A 145 -13.73 -33.26 -13.75
N VAL A 146 -14.41 -33.85 -12.76
CA VAL A 146 -15.79 -34.37 -12.89
C VAL A 146 -16.74 -33.88 -11.78
N ASP A 147 -16.30 -32.87 -11.02
CA ASP A 147 -17.01 -32.33 -9.87
C ASP A 147 -17.91 -31.13 -10.21
N SER A 148 -18.39 -30.44 -9.17
CA SER A 148 -19.31 -29.29 -9.29
C SER A 148 -18.81 -28.17 -10.19
N ARG A 149 -17.49 -28.05 -10.41
CA ARG A 149 -16.91 -27.05 -11.32
C ARG A 149 -17.40 -27.19 -12.76
N ILE A 150 -17.78 -28.39 -13.21
CA ILE A 150 -18.35 -28.62 -14.55
C ILE A 150 -19.86 -28.89 -14.54
N ILE A 151 -20.39 -29.39 -13.41
CA ILE A 151 -21.82 -29.70 -13.24
C ILE A 151 -22.62 -28.39 -13.15
N ASP A 152 -22.20 -27.48 -12.27
CA ASP A 152 -22.84 -26.19 -12.04
C ASP A 152 -21.79 -25.07 -11.86
N PRO A 153 -21.09 -24.65 -12.94
CA PRO A 153 -19.92 -23.79 -12.84
C PRO A 153 -20.17 -22.42 -12.19
N SER A 154 -21.30 -21.80 -12.50
CA SER A 154 -21.71 -20.50 -11.93
C SER A 154 -22.50 -20.61 -10.63
N GLY A 155 -22.74 -21.83 -10.13
CA GLY A 155 -23.45 -22.09 -8.90
C GLY A 155 -22.58 -21.97 -7.64
N VAL A 156 -23.20 -22.18 -6.49
CA VAL A 156 -22.48 -22.26 -5.21
C VAL A 156 -22.06 -23.71 -4.96
N HIS A 157 -20.77 -23.94 -4.75
CA HIS A 157 -20.24 -25.28 -4.50
C HIS A 157 -18.95 -25.24 -3.69
N CYS A 158 -18.57 -26.39 -3.15
CA CYS A 158 -17.30 -26.58 -2.46
C CYS A 158 -16.53 -27.74 -3.07
N VAL A 159 -15.23 -27.56 -3.28
CA VAL A 159 -14.30 -28.60 -3.74
C VAL A 159 -13.13 -28.68 -2.77
N ALA A 160 -12.76 -29.89 -2.37
CA ALA A 160 -11.54 -30.12 -1.62
C ALA A 160 -10.35 -30.18 -2.57
N TRP A 161 -9.44 -29.21 -2.48
CA TRP A 161 -8.19 -29.23 -3.24
C TRP A 161 -7.13 -30.02 -2.48
N ASN A 162 -6.58 -31.05 -3.12
CA ASN A 162 -5.53 -31.94 -2.61
C ASN A 162 -5.78 -32.53 -1.21
N ASN A 163 -7.03 -32.61 -0.76
CA ASN A 163 -7.40 -32.94 0.63
C ASN A 163 -6.64 -32.07 1.65
N LEU A 164 -6.41 -30.80 1.31
CA LEU A 164 -5.71 -29.82 2.14
C LEU A 164 -6.57 -28.57 2.39
N ILE A 165 -7.32 -28.12 1.39
CA ILE A 165 -8.09 -26.88 1.45
C ILE A 165 -9.51 -27.12 0.95
N ASN A 166 -10.50 -26.64 1.68
CA ASN A 166 -11.85 -26.48 1.14
C ASN A 166 -11.91 -25.18 0.35
N ILE A 167 -12.17 -25.26 -0.95
CA ILE A 167 -12.40 -24.10 -1.81
C ILE A 167 -13.89 -23.94 -1.98
N LEU A 168 -14.42 -22.86 -1.43
CA LEU A 168 -15.83 -22.52 -1.51
C LEU A 168 -16.04 -21.48 -2.62
N VAL A 169 -16.76 -21.87 -3.66
CA VAL A 169 -17.08 -21.03 -4.82
C VAL A 169 -18.47 -20.43 -4.63
N VAL A 170 -18.54 -19.11 -4.69
CA VAL A 170 -19.72 -18.34 -4.34
C VAL A 170 -19.99 -17.25 -5.37
N ASN A 171 -21.03 -17.41 -6.17
CA ASN A 171 -21.42 -16.41 -7.17
C ASN A 171 -22.26 -15.29 -6.56
N THR A 172 -21.68 -14.08 -6.51
CA THR A 172 -22.35 -12.86 -6.03
C THR A 172 -22.99 -12.04 -7.16
N ALA A 173 -22.74 -12.39 -8.43
CA ALA A 173 -23.25 -11.70 -9.60
C ALA A 173 -24.67 -12.16 -10.04
N LEU A 174 -25.32 -13.04 -9.25
CA LEU A 174 -26.59 -13.70 -9.59
C LEU A 174 -27.69 -12.75 -10.07
N ILE A 175 -27.85 -11.60 -9.41
CA ILE A 175 -28.85 -10.58 -9.74
C ILE A 175 -28.26 -9.33 -10.39
N SER A 176 -27.00 -9.37 -10.83
CA SER A 176 -26.42 -8.20 -11.48
C SER A 176 -27.19 -7.83 -12.75
N ASP A 177 -27.56 -6.55 -12.86
CA ASP A 177 -28.19 -5.94 -14.03
C ASP A 177 -27.56 -4.61 -14.47
N GLY A 178 -26.56 -4.11 -13.73
CA GLY A 178 -25.90 -2.84 -14.01
C GLY A 178 -26.41 -1.67 -13.16
N GLU A 179 -27.48 -1.89 -12.39
CA GLU A 179 -27.96 -0.96 -11.38
C GLU A 179 -27.33 -1.27 -10.00
N ASN A 180 -27.42 -0.30 -9.09
CA ASN A 180 -26.91 -0.47 -7.74
C ASN A 180 -27.99 -1.06 -6.83
N HIS A 181 -27.86 -2.34 -6.52
CA HIS A 181 -28.72 -3.05 -5.57
C HIS A 181 -27.86 -3.87 -4.59
N ASN A 182 -28.46 -4.33 -3.49
CA ASN A 182 -27.79 -5.26 -2.58
C ASN A 182 -27.37 -6.54 -3.32
N GLN A 183 -26.31 -7.21 -2.86
CA GLN A 183 -25.90 -8.52 -3.38
C GLN A 183 -26.73 -9.63 -2.74
N ILE A 184 -26.97 -10.71 -3.49
CA ILE A 184 -27.52 -11.95 -2.93
C ILE A 184 -26.51 -13.06 -2.97
N LEU A 185 -26.73 -14.02 -2.09
CA LEU A 185 -25.99 -15.26 -1.98
C LEU A 185 -26.99 -16.42 -1.93
N ASP A 186 -26.74 -17.49 -2.69
CA ASP A 186 -27.50 -18.72 -2.53
C ASP A 186 -27.09 -19.46 -1.24
N ILE A 187 -27.66 -19.02 -0.12
CA ILE A 187 -27.39 -19.60 1.21
C ILE A 187 -27.89 -21.04 1.33
N ASN A 188 -28.89 -21.42 0.54
CA ASN A 188 -29.39 -22.79 0.53
C ASN A 188 -28.35 -23.72 -0.11
N ALA A 189 -27.85 -23.40 -1.30
CA ALA A 189 -26.78 -24.15 -1.93
C ALA A 189 -25.50 -24.15 -1.07
N LEU A 190 -25.15 -23.00 -0.48
CA LEU A 190 -24.03 -22.91 0.47
C LEU A 190 -24.18 -23.87 1.65
N SER A 191 -25.38 -23.95 2.25
CA SER A 191 -25.65 -24.86 3.38
C SER A 191 -25.52 -26.34 3.04
N GLN A 192 -25.62 -26.70 1.75
CA GLN A 192 -25.47 -28.08 1.27
C GLN A 192 -24.03 -28.44 0.88
N CYS A 193 -23.11 -27.48 0.90
CA CYS A 193 -21.72 -27.74 0.55
C CYS A 193 -21.09 -28.75 1.54
N GLN A 194 -20.48 -29.80 0.99
CA GLN A 194 -19.73 -30.77 1.78
C GLN A 194 -18.37 -30.16 2.13
N ILE A 195 -18.20 -29.78 3.39
CA ILE A 195 -16.98 -29.16 3.91
C ILE A 195 -16.28 -30.18 4.82
N ASP A 196 -15.00 -30.45 4.55
CA ASP A 196 -14.17 -31.21 5.47
C ASP A 196 -13.58 -30.28 6.54
N PHE A 197 -14.23 -30.24 7.70
CA PHE A 197 -13.81 -29.41 8.84
C PHE A 197 -12.46 -29.83 9.44
N THR A 198 -11.90 -30.99 9.08
CA THR A 198 -10.58 -31.43 9.57
C THR A 198 -9.43 -30.74 8.84
N LEU A 199 -9.70 -30.14 7.67
CA LEU A 199 -8.75 -29.38 6.87
C LEU A 199 -8.59 -27.93 7.34
N PHE A 200 -9.30 -27.52 8.40
CA PHE A 200 -9.40 -26.15 8.86
C PHE A 200 -8.49 -25.88 10.06
N ASN A 201 -7.31 -25.30 9.84
CA ASN A 201 -6.52 -24.69 10.90
C ASN A 201 -6.38 -23.17 10.64
N LEU A 202 -7.17 -22.36 11.35
CA LEU A 202 -7.12 -20.89 11.28
C LEU A 202 -5.71 -20.35 11.56
N GLU A 203 -4.89 -21.08 12.31
CA GLU A 203 -3.51 -20.69 12.62
C GLU A 203 -2.55 -20.81 11.41
N ASP A 204 -2.91 -21.58 10.38
CA ASP A 204 -2.09 -21.81 9.19
C ASP A 204 -2.36 -20.79 8.06
N ILE A 205 -3.43 -19.97 8.17
CA ILE A 205 -3.73 -18.89 7.22
C ILE A 205 -2.88 -17.67 7.58
N ARG A 206 -1.87 -17.37 6.77
CA ARG A 206 -1.15 -16.09 6.82
C ARG A 206 -1.58 -15.23 5.64
N PRO A 207 -2.39 -14.18 5.84
CA PRO A 207 -2.74 -13.27 4.77
C PRO A 207 -1.48 -12.53 4.28
N GLY A 208 -0.94 -12.97 3.15
CA GLY A 208 0.21 -12.35 2.49
C GLY A 208 -0.15 -11.08 1.71
N TYR A 209 -1.41 -10.91 1.31
CA TYR A 209 -1.80 -9.82 0.40
C TYR A 209 -2.12 -8.48 1.07
N ALA A 210 -2.45 -8.48 2.37
CA ALA A 210 -2.55 -7.22 3.11
C ALA A 210 -1.20 -6.48 3.17
N HIS A 211 -0.07 -7.20 3.12
CA HIS A 211 1.27 -6.60 3.19
C HIS A 211 1.66 -5.86 1.91
N TYR A 212 1.33 -6.39 0.72
CA TYR A 212 1.70 -5.74 -0.55
C TYR A 212 0.96 -4.42 -0.77
N LYS A 213 -0.37 -4.37 -0.54
CA LYS A 213 -1.12 -3.09 -0.58
C LYS A 213 -0.67 -2.06 0.45
N LYS A 214 -0.08 -2.51 1.56
CA LYS A 214 0.34 -1.63 2.66
C LYS A 214 1.72 -1.02 2.40
N ILE A 215 2.69 -1.82 1.94
CA ILE A 215 4.01 -1.29 1.58
C ILE A 215 3.93 -0.34 0.39
N ASP A 216 3.03 -0.59 -0.55
CA ASP A 216 2.82 0.28 -1.71
C ASP A 216 2.28 1.64 -1.27
N LYS A 217 1.25 1.65 -0.41
CA LYS A 217 0.75 2.89 0.20
C LYS A 217 1.82 3.63 1.02
N LEU A 218 2.70 2.89 1.69
CA LEU A 218 3.80 3.48 2.46
C LEU A 218 4.79 4.14 1.51
N ASN A 219 5.18 3.45 0.44
CA ASN A 219 6.07 3.96 -0.58
C ASN A 219 5.46 5.15 -1.32
N GLU A 220 4.17 5.11 -1.67
CA GLU A 220 3.45 6.24 -2.27
C GLU A 220 3.51 7.46 -1.35
N THR A 221 3.14 7.29 -0.08
CA THR A 221 3.18 8.38 0.91
C THR A 221 4.59 8.94 1.08
N LEU A 222 5.60 8.06 1.18
CA LEU A 222 7.01 8.43 1.34
C LEU A 222 7.51 9.21 0.12
N CYS A 223 7.29 8.66 -1.08
CA CYS A 223 7.71 9.28 -2.33
C CYS A 223 7.01 10.63 -2.54
N SER A 224 5.71 10.76 -2.24
CA SER A 224 5.00 12.03 -2.35
C SER A 224 5.57 13.07 -1.40
N LEU A 225 5.79 12.73 -0.12
CA LEU A 225 6.39 13.62 0.86
C LEU A 225 7.80 14.07 0.45
N LEU A 226 8.65 13.15 0.00
CA LEU A 226 10.02 13.47 -0.44
C LEU A 226 10.05 14.27 -1.74
N ASN A 227 9.15 14.00 -2.69
CA ASN A 227 9.02 14.80 -3.90
C ASN A 227 8.62 16.23 -3.55
N GLU A 228 7.59 16.40 -2.70
CA GLU A 228 7.15 17.73 -2.31
C GLU A 228 8.26 18.48 -1.55
N LEU A 229 9.00 17.80 -0.68
CA LEU A 229 10.16 18.37 0.00
C LEU A 229 11.26 18.82 -0.96
N LYS A 230 11.61 17.97 -1.94
CA LYS A 230 12.67 18.22 -2.93
C LYS A 230 12.31 19.35 -3.89
N PHE A 231 11.04 19.48 -4.27
CA PHE A 231 10.60 20.48 -5.24
C PHE A 231 10.05 21.76 -4.60
N ASP A 232 9.88 21.82 -3.27
CA ASP A 232 9.53 23.04 -2.56
C ASP A 232 10.70 24.03 -2.55
N ARG A 233 10.50 25.18 -3.20
CA ARG A 233 11.55 26.18 -3.43
C ARG A 233 12.15 26.78 -2.16
N GLU A 234 11.43 26.73 -1.05
CA GLU A 234 11.84 27.31 0.22
C GLU A 234 12.38 26.23 1.15
N LEU A 235 11.62 25.16 1.35
CA LEU A 235 11.93 24.11 2.32
C LEU A 235 13.16 23.29 1.91
N CYS A 236 13.32 22.98 0.62
CA CYS A 236 14.42 22.18 0.09
C CYS A 236 15.82 22.74 0.44
N ARG A 237 15.94 24.07 0.63
CA ARG A 237 17.21 24.75 0.95
C ARG A 237 17.45 24.92 2.46
N GLN A 238 16.48 24.53 3.28
CA GLN A 238 16.47 24.82 4.72
C GLN A 238 16.60 23.55 5.56
N VAL A 239 16.55 22.38 4.93
CA VAL A 239 16.52 21.09 5.60
C VAL A 239 17.51 20.14 4.96
N ALA A 240 18.29 19.48 5.81
CA ALA A 240 19.03 18.28 5.48
C ALA A 240 18.20 17.07 5.95
N VAL A 241 18.25 15.98 5.19
CA VAL A 241 17.43 14.79 5.43
C VAL A 241 18.31 13.55 5.51
N SER A 242 18.06 12.72 6.52
CA SER A 242 18.56 11.34 6.62
C SER A 242 17.38 10.38 6.44
N ILE A 243 17.60 9.26 5.75
CA ILE A 243 16.58 8.24 5.49
C ILE A 243 17.01 6.92 6.11
N VAL A 244 16.24 6.45 7.08
CA VAL A 244 16.40 5.15 7.73
C VAL A 244 15.23 4.26 7.36
N THR A 245 15.54 3.08 6.82
CA THR A 245 14.56 2.02 6.54
C THR A 245 14.70 0.91 7.55
N TYR A 246 13.62 0.19 7.86
CA TYR A 246 13.67 -0.90 8.82
C TYR A 246 12.69 -2.01 8.45
N SER A 247 13.14 -3.27 8.62
CA SER A 247 12.30 -4.47 8.48
C SER A 247 12.66 -5.43 9.60
N ARG A 248 13.55 -6.40 9.37
CA ARG A 248 14.19 -7.20 10.41
C ARG A 248 15.25 -6.41 11.18
N PHE A 249 15.97 -5.55 10.45
CA PHE A 249 17.01 -4.68 10.95
C PHE A 249 16.80 -3.28 10.36
N ALA A 250 17.29 -2.27 11.06
CA ALA A 250 17.37 -0.91 10.54
C ALA A 250 18.61 -0.72 9.66
N SER A 251 18.47 0.10 8.62
CA SER A 251 19.53 0.45 7.70
C SER A 251 19.42 1.92 7.32
N VAL A 252 20.52 2.66 7.48
CA VAL A 252 20.67 4.03 6.99
C VAL A 252 20.84 3.95 5.47
N ARG A 253 19.81 4.37 4.73
CA ARG A 253 19.86 4.45 3.25
C ARG A 253 20.58 5.70 2.81
N TYR A 254 20.34 6.78 3.53
CA TYR A 254 20.96 8.08 3.32
C TYR A 254 21.31 8.68 4.67
N ASP A 255 22.56 9.08 4.81
CA ASP A 255 22.96 9.99 5.87
C ASP A 255 22.37 11.39 5.60
N PHE A 256 22.56 12.34 6.53
CA PHE A 256 22.10 13.70 6.35
C PHE A 256 22.67 14.34 5.09
N LEU A 257 21.78 14.65 4.15
CA LEU A 257 22.13 15.27 2.86
C LEU A 257 21.12 16.32 2.43
N ASP A 258 21.56 17.22 1.55
CA ASP A 258 20.71 18.24 0.96
C ASP A 258 19.60 17.62 0.11
N CYS A 259 18.37 18.11 0.25
CA CYS A 259 17.20 17.54 -0.40
C CYS A 259 17.35 17.42 -1.93
N GLU A 260 18.11 18.32 -2.57
CA GLU A 260 18.36 18.30 -4.02
C GLU A 260 19.09 17.02 -4.47
N ALA A 261 19.94 16.45 -3.60
CA ALA A 261 20.76 15.27 -3.89
C ALA A 261 20.02 13.93 -3.64
N LEU A 262 18.80 13.95 -3.09
CA LEU A 262 18.02 12.74 -2.86
C LEU A 262 17.65 12.05 -4.18
N ASP A 263 18.01 10.78 -4.33
CA ASP A 263 17.33 9.89 -5.27
C ASP A 263 16.11 9.29 -4.56
N ILE A 264 14.92 9.71 -4.97
CA ILE A 264 13.68 9.32 -4.29
C ILE A 264 13.34 7.86 -4.58
N GLN A 265 13.74 7.32 -5.74
CA GLN A 265 13.41 5.94 -6.11
C GLN A 265 14.20 4.92 -5.29
N SER A 266 15.45 5.23 -4.94
CA SER A 266 16.29 4.38 -4.08
C SER A 266 15.81 4.34 -2.61
N CYS A 267 14.98 5.30 -2.20
CA CYS A 267 14.38 5.36 -0.86
C CYS A 267 13.21 4.38 -0.68
N ARG A 268 12.69 3.80 -1.77
CA ARG A 268 11.55 2.89 -1.71
C ARG A 268 11.88 1.66 -0.87
N CYS A 269 10.94 1.31 -0.01
CA CYS A 269 11.00 0.12 0.83
C CYS A 269 10.55 -1.10 0.03
N THR A 270 11.25 -2.21 0.20
CA THR A 270 10.92 -3.51 -0.39
C THR A 270 10.52 -4.50 0.71
N ILE A 271 9.65 -5.45 0.38
CA ILE A 271 9.32 -6.53 1.30
C ILE A 271 10.40 -7.62 1.17
N GLU A 272 11.32 -7.66 2.12
CA GLU A 272 12.26 -8.77 2.25
C GLU A 272 11.71 -9.89 3.14
N LYS A 273 11.06 -9.52 4.26
CA LYS A 273 10.41 -10.41 5.24
C LYS A 273 9.27 -9.68 5.96
N ALA A 274 8.28 -10.42 6.46
CA ALA A 274 7.16 -9.89 7.24
C ALA A 274 7.56 -9.56 8.69
N GLU A 275 8.53 -8.66 8.88
CA GLU A 275 9.03 -8.21 10.18
C GLU A 275 9.03 -6.67 10.24
N THR A 276 8.83 -6.11 11.44
CA THR A 276 8.72 -4.68 11.70
C THR A 276 9.48 -4.34 12.99
N ALA A 277 10.81 -4.38 12.94
CA ALA A 277 11.73 -4.06 14.03
C ALA A 277 11.76 -2.54 14.29
N MET A 278 10.65 -2.04 14.83
CA MET A 278 10.37 -0.62 15.06
C MET A 278 11.35 0.00 16.07
N GLY A 279 11.72 -0.76 17.10
CA GLY A 279 12.70 -0.33 18.09
C GLY A 279 14.07 -0.16 17.45
N ASP A 280 14.49 -1.10 16.61
CA ASP A 280 15.75 -0.99 15.86
C ASP A 280 15.75 0.23 14.92
N GLY A 281 14.63 0.47 14.23
CA GLY A 281 14.42 1.66 13.40
C GLY A 281 14.57 2.96 14.19
N LEU A 282 13.84 3.09 15.29
CA LEU A 282 13.90 4.29 16.15
C LEU A 282 15.28 4.50 16.76
N ARG A 283 15.94 3.44 17.22
CA ARG A 283 17.28 3.54 17.80
C ARG A 283 18.29 4.08 16.79
N THR A 284 18.25 3.56 15.57
CA THR A 284 19.12 4.01 14.46
C THR A 284 18.81 5.46 14.07
N SER A 285 17.54 5.83 13.96
CA SER A 285 17.15 7.22 13.68
C SER A 285 17.58 8.19 14.78
N LEU A 286 17.39 7.84 16.06
CA LEU A 286 17.82 8.69 17.17
C LEU A 286 19.35 8.84 17.22
N ALA A 287 20.10 7.79 16.89
CA ALA A 287 21.56 7.86 16.79
C ALA A 287 22.02 8.82 15.68
N GLN A 288 21.40 8.76 14.50
CA GLN A 288 21.66 9.69 13.39
C GLN A 288 21.34 11.14 13.77
N LEU A 289 20.24 11.38 14.50
CA LEU A 289 19.94 12.70 15.03
C LEU A 289 21.00 13.18 16.02
N ASP A 290 21.46 12.31 16.92
CA ASP A 290 22.48 12.67 17.93
C ASP A 290 23.83 12.99 17.28
N GLU A 291 24.24 12.22 16.28
CA GLU A 291 25.44 12.45 15.47
C GLU A 291 25.40 13.82 14.80
N MET A 292 24.34 14.10 14.03
CA MET A 292 24.17 15.39 13.36
C MET A 292 24.13 16.57 14.35
N GLN A 293 23.46 16.41 15.50
CA GLN A 293 23.41 17.45 16.51
C GLN A 293 24.78 17.70 17.17
N ASN A 294 25.60 16.65 17.31
CA ASN A 294 26.98 16.80 17.79
C ASN A 294 27.85 17.51 16.75
N ASP A 295 27.69 17.17 15.47
CA ASP A 295 28.44 17.84 14.39
C ASP A 295 28.12 19.33 14.29
N LEU A 296 26.83 19.69 14.37
CA LEU A 296 26.42 21.10 14.42
C LEU A 296 27.03 21.82 15.63
N ARG A 297 27.04 21.19 16.81
CA ARG A 297 27.66 21.76 18.02
C ARG A 297 29.16 21.92 17.88
N ASN A 298 29.85 20.94 17.29
CA ASN A 298 31.30 20.97 17.10
C ASN A 298 31.72 22.00 16.04
N ALA A 299 30.84 22.31 15.09
CA ALA A 299 31.04 23.32 14.07
C ALA A 299 30.68 24.75 14.53
N ASP A 300 30.32 24.96 15.81
CA ASP A 300 29.80 26.23 16.35
C ASP A 300 28.57 26.77 15.57
N ASN A 301 27.80 25.86 14.95
CA ASN A 301 26.56 26.20 14.25
C ASN A 301 25.38 26.25 15.22
N ASP A 302 24.32 26.97 14.80
CA ASP A 302 23.08 27.06 15.56
C ASP A 302 22.46 25.68 15.82
N TYR A 303 21.98 25.48 17.05
CA TYR A 303 21.32 24.25 17.46
C TYR A 303 19.83 24.27 17.08
N TYR A 304 19.41 23.34 16.21
CA TYR A 304 18.01 23.22 15.79
C TYR A 304 17.31 22.04 16.49
N THR A 305 16.01 22.18 16.75
CA THR A 305 15.21 21.04 17.22
C THR A 305 14.96 20.10 16.04
N PRO A 306 15.42 18.84 16.07
CA PRO A 306 15.22 17.90 14.98
C PRO A 306 13.73 17.55 14.80
N ILE A 307 13.38 17.21 13.55
CA ILE A 307 12.08 16.66 13.17
C ILE A 307 12.28 15.18 12.87
N LEU A 308 11.44 14.31 13.45
CA LEU A 308 11.35 12.90 13.12
C LEU A 308 9.99 12.62 12.47
N VAL A 309 10.01 12.29 11.18
CA VAL A 309 8.87 11.69 10.49
C VAL A 309 9.03 10.17 10.58
N PHE A 310 8.14 9.53 11.32
CA PHE A 310 8.19 8.10 11.57
C PHE A 310 7.02 7.42 10.84
N MET A 311 7.30 6.56 9.86
CA MET A 311 6.27 5.92 9.03
C MET A 311 6.19 4.43 9.31
N THR A 312 4.98 3.89 9.44
CA THR A 312 4.76 2.43 9.58
C THR A 312 3.39 2.01 9.06
N ASP A 313 3.31 0.83 8.45
CA ASP A 313 2.08 0.19 7.94
C ASP A 313 1.63 -1.03 8.80
N GLY A 314 2.36 -1.28 9.90
CA GLY A 314 2.24 -2.48 10.71
C GLY A 314 2.50 -2.26 12.20
N THR A 315 2.46 -3.36 12.95
CA THR A 315 2.75 -3.39 14.40
C THR A 315 4.17 -3.89 14.64
N PRO A 316 4.85 -3.43 15.70
CA PRO A 316 6.21 -3.84 15.99
C PRO A 316 6.32 -5.36 16.20
N THR A 317 7.34 -5.98 15.60
CA THR A 317 7.71 -7.38 15.87
C THR A 317 8.79 -7.51 16.94
N ASP A 318 9.39 -6.38 17.34
CA ASP A 318 10.29 -6.27 18.47
C ASP A 318 9.62 -5.59 19.68
N ALA A 319 10.39 -5.28 20.73
CA ALA A 319 9.90 -4.69 21.97
C ALA A 319 10.42 -3.25 22.17
N PRO A 320 9.88 -2.23 21.47
CA PRO A 320 10.43 -0.87 21.41
C PRO A 320 10.16 -0.03 22.66
N ARG A 321 10.16 -0.62 23.86
CA ARG A 321 9.78 0.07 25.10
C ARG A 321 10.77 1.19 25.44
N THR A 322 12.07 0.91 25.29
CA THR A 322 13.14 1.84 25.61
C THR A 322 13.15 3.00 24.62
N GLU A 323 13.03 2.70 23.34
CA GLU A 323 13.07 3.68 22.26
C GLU A 323 11.83 4.59 22.30
N PHE A 324 10.64 4.04 22.57
CA PHE A 324 9.44 4.86 22.78
C PHE A 324 9.60 5.79 23.99
N ALA A 325 10.24 5.33 25.07
CA ALA A 325 10.50 6.18 26.23
C ALA A 325 11.49 7.32 25.90
N GLN A 326 12.55 7.03 25.13
CA GLN A 326 13.51 8.04 24.68
C GLN A 326 12.85 9.10 23.78
N VAL A 327 12.04 8.68 22.81
CA VAL A 327 11.28 9.60 21.97
C VAL A 327 10.35 10.47 22.82
N ARG A 328 9.60 9.84 23.74
CA ARG A 328 8.67 10.53 24.64
C ARG A 328 9.36 11.60 25.48
N GLU A 329 10.53 11.27 26.03
CA GLU A 329 11.33 12.20 26.81
C GLU A 329 11.82 13.38 25.96
N ARG A 330 12.30 13.13 24.74
CA ARG A 330 12.74 14.20 23.83
C ARG A 330 11.58 15.11 23.42
N VAL A 331 10.40 14.56 23.15
CA VAL A 331 9.18 15.33 22.88
C VAL A 331 8.74 16.13 24.11
N GLN A 332 8.79 15.51 25.30
CA GLN A 332 8.46 16.18 26.56
C GLN A 332 9.33 17.42 26.78
N ASN A 333 10.62 17.29 26.51
CA ASN A 333 11.63 18.33 26.72
C ASN A 333 11.76 19.32 25.53
N GLY A 334 10.93 19.20 24.49
CA GLY A 334 11.01 20.08 23.31
C GLY A 334 12.29 19.89 22.48
N LYS A 335 12.96 18.74 22.63
CA LYS A 335 14.19 18.36 21.93
C LYS A 335 13.93 17.55 20.65
N LEU A 336 12.67 17.22 20.36
CA LEU A 336 12.26 16.50 19.15
C LEU A 336 10.83 16.88 18.76
N PHE A 337 10.61 17.20 17.49
CA PHE A 337 9.28 17.26 16.89
C PHE A 337 8.98 15.93 16.19
N LEU A 338 7.84 15.32 16.50
CA LEU A 338 7.50 13.98 16.04
C LEU A 338 6.24 14.01 15.17
N PHE A 339 6.31 13.33 14.02
CA PHE A 339 5.19 13.06 13.12
C PHE A 339 5.09 11.53 12.89
N PRO A 340 4.28 10.79 13.65
CA PRO A 340 4.20 9.33 13.53
C PRO A 340 3.07 8.92 12.58
N LEU A 341 3.40 8.73 11.32
CA LEU A 341 2.45 8.42 10.24
C LEU A 341 2.11 6.92 10.24
N GLY A 342 0.84 6.62 10.48
CA GLY A 342 0.29 5.26 10.37
C GLY A 342 -0.34 5.04 9.00
N ILE A 343 0.23 4.14 8.20
CA ILE A 343 -0.18 3.93 6.81
C ILE A 343 -1.24 2.85 6.69
N GLY A 344 -2.41 3.21 6.18
CA GLY A 344 -3.53 2.31 5.90
C GLY A 344 -4.61 2.26 6.99
N LYS A 345 -5.77 1.70 6.61
CA LYS A 345 -6.96 1.65 7.49
C LYS A 345 -6.75 0.80 8.75
N GLY A 346 -5.86 -0.20 8.71
CA GLY A 346 -5.65 -1.16 9.79
C GLY A 346 -4.56 -0.81 10.81
N THR A 347 -3.94 0.37 10.72
CA THR A 347 -2.76 0.70 11.54
C THR A 347 -3.11 1.00 12.99
N ASP A 348 -2.29 0.47 13.91
CA ASP A 348 -2.45 0.65 15.35
C ASP A 348 -1.98 2.04 15.79
N MET A 349 -2.90 3.01 15.70
CA MET A 349 -2.64 4.38 16.13
C MET A 349 -2.48 4.51 17.65
N ALA A 350 -2.98 3.57 18.45
CA ALA A 350 -2.77 3.60 19.90
C ALA A 350 -1.30 3.34 20.21
N ARG A 351 -0.66 2.42 19.46
CA ARG A 351 0.77 2.16 19.59
C ARG A 351 1.62 3.38 19.22
N LEU A 352 1.29 4.09 18.15
CA LEU A 352 2.01 5.32 17.77
C LEU A 352 1.80 6.46 18.77
N ARG A 353 0.60 6.54 19.38
CA ARG A 353 0.30 7.50 20.44
C ARG A 353 1.19 7.29 21.68
N ASP A 354 1.68 6.07 21.93
CA ASP A 354 2.63 5.80 23.00
C ASP A 354 3.97 6.51 22.81
N MET A 355 4.28 7.13 21.67
CA MET A 355 5.51 7.92 21.52
C MET A 355 5.38 9.33 22.14
N PHE A 356 4.18 9.75 22.54
CA PHE A 356 3.92 11.07 23.13
C PHE A 356 3.78 11.02 24.66
N PRO A 357 4.24 12.05 25.38
CA PRO A 357 4.00 12.15 26.83
C PRO A 357 2.54 12.47 27.12
N MET A 358 2.10 12.08 28.32
CA MET A 358 0.74 12.37 28.80
C MET A 358 0.47 13.88 28.73
N GLY A 359 -0.65 14.26 28.11
CA GLY A 359 -1.05 15.65 27.96
C GLY A 359 -0.42 16.42 26.79
N LYS A 360 0.53 15.84 26.04
CA LYS A 360 1.04 16.44 24.78
C LYS A 360 0.65 15.68 23.53
N VAL A 361 -0.26 14.72 23.64
CA VAL A 361 -0.84 14.03 22.48
C VAL A 361 -1.64 15.05 21.66
N PRO A 362 -1.35 15.24 20.37
CA PRO A 362 -2.12 16.12 19.51
C PRO A 362 -3.62 15.78 19.50
N PRO A 363 -4.53 16.77 19.47
CA PRO A 363 -5.96 16.52 19.32
C PRO A 363 -6.23 15.82 17.99
N MET A 364 -7.28 14.98 17.97
CA MET A 364 -7.66 14.20 16.78
C MET A 364 -6.47 13.38 16.22
N PHE A 365 -5.64 12.83 17.12
CA PHE A 365 -4.39 12.16 16.79
C PHE A 365 -4.48 11.17 15.62
N SER A 366 -5.48 10.27 15.67
CA SER A 366 -5.65 9.27 14.62
C SER A 366 -6.06 9.89 13.29
N GLU A 367 -6.94 10.88 13.28
CA GLU A 367 -7.36 11.56 12.04
C GLU A 367 -6.22 12.37 11.43
N ARG A 368 -5.35 12.93 12.27
CA ARG A 368 -4.20 13.73 11.83
C ARG A 368 -3.08 12.90 11.22
N TYR A 369 -2.78 11.74 11.79
CA TYR A 369 -1.57 10.99 11.46
C TYR A 369 -1.82 9.66 10.74
N LYS A 370 -3.07 9.31 10.47
CA LYS A 370 -3.39 8.09 9.72
C LYS A 370 -3.52 8.42 8.23
N MET A 371 -2.65 7.83 7.43
CA MET A 371 -2.59 8.03 5.98
C MET A 371 -3.38 6.90 5.31
N ILE A 372 -4.62 7.17 4.92
CA ILE A 372 -5.51 6.21 4.26
C ILE A 372 -5.46 6.42 2.75
N GLU A 373 -5.53 7.68 2.32
CA GLU A 373 -5.50 8.13 0.94
C GLU A 373 -4.15 8.82 0.61
N PRO A 374 -3.72 8.83 -0.65
CA PRO A 374 -2.42 9.38 -1.06
C PRO A 374 -2.21 10.86 -0.73
N GLU A 375 -3.27 11.65 -0.52
CA GLU A 375 -3.20 13.10 -0.26
C GLU A 375 -3.15 13.43 1.24
N ASP A 376 -3.33 12.44 2.13
CA ASP A 376 -3.41 12.68 3.58
C ASP A 376 -2.11 13.30 4.16
N TYR A 377 -0.98 13.12 3.48
CA TYR A 377 0.30 13.68 3.89
C TYR A 377 0.40 15.20 3.71
N GLU A 378 -0.43 15.83 2.88
CA GLU A 378 -0.37 17.28 2.59
C GLU A 378 -0.49 18.11 3.87
N THR A 379 -1.34 17.67 4.79
CA THR A 379 -1.51 18.34 6.09
C THR A 379 -0.22 18.29 6.90
N ILE A 380 0.45 17.14 6.90
CA ILE A 380 1.73 16.94 7.60
C ILE A 380 2.83 17.77 6.95
N PHE A 381 2.90 17.78 5.63
CA PHE A 381 3.88 18.58 4.90
C PHE A 381 3.75 20.07 5.21
N LYS A 382 2.52 20.59 5.22
CA LYS A 382 2.23 21.97 5.62
C LYS A 382 2.69 22.27 7.05
N GLU A 383 2.48 21.35 7.98
CA GLU A 383 2.92 21.52 9.37
C GLU A 383 4.45 21.52 9.52
N ILE A 384 5.14 20.65 8.78
CA ILE A 384 6.61 20.65 8.71
C ILE A 384 7.08 22.01 8.20
N LYS A 385 6.49 22.50 7.11
CA LYS A 385 6.83 23.80 6.51
C LYS A 385 6.60 24.96 7.48
N ASP A 386 5.44 24.99 8.14
CA ASP A 386 5.12 26.02 9.14
C ASP A 386 6.03 25.95 10.37
N HIS A 387 6.52 24.75 10.72
CA HIS A 387 7.48 24.57 11.81
C HIS A 387 8.84 25.18 11.45
N VAL A 388 9.36 24.86 10.27
CA VAL A 388 10.66 25.37 9.80
C VAL A 388 10.62 26.91 9.66
N ARG A 389 9.54 27.47 9.09
CA ARG A 389 9.35 28.92 8.97
C ARG A 389 9.32 29.67 10.31
N ARG A 390 8.59 29.15 11.31
CA ARG A 390 8.50 29.79 12.64
C ARG A 390 9.83 29.85 13.37
N LYS A 391 10.71 28.86 13.17
CA LYS A 391 12.05 28.86 13.77
C LYS A 391 12.95 29.93 13.15
N GLN A 392 12.82 30.20 11.85
CA GLN A 392 13.55 31.29 11.19
C GLN A 392 13.13 32.67 11.70
N SER A 393 11.83 32.93 11.87
CA SER A 393 11.36 34.25 12.32
C SER A 393 11.82 34.60 13.74
N VAL A 394 11.97 33.60 14.62
CA VAL A 394 12.53 33.77 15.97
C VAL A 394 14.01 34.16 15.91
N MET A 395 14.82 33.50 15.07
CA MET A 395 16.25 33.82 14.91
C MET A 395 16.49 35.23 14.34
N VAL A 396 15.67 35.65 13.37
CA VAL A 396 15.74 37.02 12.80
C VAL A 396 15.37 38.08 13.85
N SER A 397 14.46 37.76 14.78
CA SER A 397 14.05 38.69 15.84
C SER A 397 15.10 38.84 16.96
N GLU A 398 15.81 37.77 17.32
CA GLU A 398 16.88 37.82 18.33
C GLU A 398 18.13 38.54 17.80
N GLY A 399 18.46 38.38 16.51
CA GLY A 399 19.56 39.09 15.85
C GLY A 399 19.40 40.62 15.79
N ASN A 400 18.17 41.15 15.87
CA ASN A 400 17.90 42.59 15.94
C ASN A 400 17.87 43.16 17.37
N SER A 401 18.01 42.33 18.40
CA SER A 401 17.87 42.74 19.81
C SER A 401 19.20 42.99 20.53
N ILE A 402 20.34 42.77 19.88
CA ILE A 402 21.67 43.09 20.43
C ILE A 402 22.18 44.39 19.79
N GLN A 403 21.56 45.52 20.15
CA GLN A 403 22.27 46.81 20.17
C GLN A 403 22.55 47.18 21.62
N SER A 404 23.63 46.63 22.18
CA SER A 404 24.26 47.18 23.37
C SER A 404 24.95 48.50 22.99
N THR A 405 24.55 49.56 23.70
CA THR A 405 25.00 50.95 23.62
C THR A 405 26.52 51.15 23.42
N PRO A 406 26.93 52.17 22.66
CA PRO A 406 28.35 52.43 22.40
C PRO A 406 29.04 53.03 23.63
N VAL A 407 30.14 52.40 24.03
CA VAL A 407 31.20 53.05 24.81
C VAL A 407 32.33 53.34 23.84
N VAL A 408 32.56 54.62 23.52
CA VAL A 408 33.89 55.26 23.37
C VAL A 408 33.69 56.73 23.05
N LYS A 409 34.44 57.56 23.78
CA LYS A 409 34.55 59.02 23.64
C LYS A 409 35.31 59.39 22.37
N ASP A 410 34.95 60.55 21.84
CA ASP A 410 35.54 61.28 20.72
C ASP A 410 37.07 61.16 20.57
N ASN A 411 37.52 61.08 19.31
CA ASN A 411 38.30 62.16 18.70
C ASN A 411 38.37 62.04 17.17
N ASN A 412 38.04 63.16 16.52
CA ASN A 412 38.18 63.48 15.09
C ASN A 412 39.52 63.08 14.46
N VAL A 413 39.52 62.65 13.19
CA VAL A 413 40.33 63.22 12.08
C VAL A 413 39.67 62.87 10.72
N ASN A 414 39.46 63.90 9.89
CA ASN A 414 39.06 63.87 8.48
C ASN A 414 40.10 63.20 7.56
N ASN A 415 39.67 62.55 6.47
CA ASN A 415 40.07 62.94 5.09
C ASN A 415 39.41 62.10 3.98
N ASN A 416 39.10 62.81 2.89
CA ASN A 416 38.60 62.35 1.59
C ASN A 416 39.63 61.54 0.77
N GLN A 417 39.15 60.65 -0.12
CA GLN A 417 39.60 60.39 -1.52
C GLN A 417 38.99 59.05 -2.02
N THR A 418 38.03 59.04 -2.97
CA THR A 418 38.16 58.94 -4.45
C THR A 418 38.83 57.68 -5.00
N GLY A 419 38.11 56.95 -5.87
CA GLY A 419 38.65 56.55 -7.17
C GLY A 419 38.81 55.05 -7.47
N GLU A 420 38.03 54.60 -8.46
CA GLU A 420 38.35 53.60 -9.50
C GLU A 420 38.28 52.08 -9.19
N SER A 421 37.36 51.42 -9.89
CA SER A 421 37.50 50.01 -10.29
C SER A 421 37.20 49.89 -11.79
N ILE A 422 38.25 49.63 -12.56
CA ILE A 422 38.27 49.51 -14.02
C ILE A 422 38.07 48.04 -14.40
N MET A 423 37.00 47.79 -15.14
CA MET A 423 36.83 46.63 -16.02
C MET A 423 37.93 46.58 -17.08
N TYR A 424 38.40 45.36 -17.38
CA TYR A 424 39.33 44.95 -18.45
C TYR A 424 40.84 44.98 -18.14
N ARG A 425 41.36 43.84 -17.68
CA ARG A 425 42.57 43.25 -18.27
C ARG A 425 42.46 41.73 -18.42
N LEU A 426 42.25 41.34 -19.68
CA LEU A 426 42.72 40.15 -20.37
C LEU A 426 42.19 38.76 -19.97
N LEU A 427 41.22 38.32 -20.77
CA LEU A 427 41.16 36.97 -21.31
C LEU A 427 42.43 36.65 -22.14
N ALA A 428 42.78 35.37 -22.12
CA ALA A 428 43.63 34.63 -23.07
C ALA A 428 45.15 34.68 -22.90
N GLU A 429 45.66 33.69 -22.15
CA GLU A 429 46.87 32.88 -22.43
C GLU A 429 46.74 31.61 -21.56
N LEU A 430 46.02 30.58 -22.04
CA LEU A 430 46.58 29.35 -22.64
C LEU A 430 47.59 28.60 -21.76
N ALA A 431 47.08 27.61 -21.02
CA ALA A 431 47.63 26.25 -20.94
C ALA A 431 46.52 25.28 -20.50
#